data_AF-A0A822JB15-F1
#
_entry.id   AF-A0A822JB15-F1
#
_cell.length_a   1.000
_cell.length_b   1.000
_cell.length_c   1.000
_cell.angle_alpha   90.00
_cell.angle_beta   90.00
_cell.angle_gamma   90.00
#
_symmetry.space_group_name_H-M   'P 1'
#
loop_
_entity.id
_entity.type
_entity.pdbx_description
1 polymer ?
#
loop_
_entity_poly.entity_id
_entity_poly.type
_entity_poly.pdbx_seq_one_letter_code
_entity_poly.pdbx_strand_id
1 'polypeptide(L)'
;MDRLLGTIIDDDSLYKIIQASIIILSLFTVYLGIQIALTWKFLKKDQGNSDEIISQKGSFIRSSIFIIIMGFFMLSHEFLEGLDELAPDSTTYELFELIAFSGLVMFLYEWHKLLNKIKKKT
;
A
#
# COMPACT_ATOMS: atom_id res chain seq x y z
N MET A 1 18.99 -11.29 14.97
CA MET A 1 18.40 -10.16 15.74
C MET A 1 17.48 -10.75 16.81
N ASP A 2 17.97 -11.76 17.54
CA ASP A 2 17.09 -12.85 18.03
C ASP A 2 16.73 -12.71 19.51
N ARG A 3 17.29 -11.71 20.20
CA ARG A 3 17.20 -11.61 21.66
C ARG A 3 16.18 -10.62 22.20
N LEU A 4 15.63 -9.73 21.36
CA LEU A 4 14.71 -8.68 21.83
C LEU A 4 13.23 -8.98 21.57
N LEU A 5 12.89 -9.78 20.56
CA LEU A 5 11.50 -10.13 20.23
C LEU A 5 11.12 -11.59 20.56
N GLY A 6 12.09 -12.52 20.56
CA GLY A 6 11.84 -13.95 20.80
C GLY A 6 11.41 -14.32 22.23
N THR A 7 11.29 -13.35 23.14
CA THR A 7 10.84 -13.57 24.53
C THR A 7 9.34 -13.33 24.73
N ILE A 8 8.62 -12.76 23.75
CA ILE A 8 7.19 -12.40 23.91
C ILE A 8 6.29 -13.11 22.89
N ILE A 9 6.75 -13.30 21.65
CA ILE A 9 5.98 -13.96 20.57
C ILE A 9 6.97 -14.83 19.78
N ASP A 10 6.59 -16.07 19.49
CA ASP A 10 7.39 -16.96 18.63
C ASP A 10 7.31 -16.53 17.16
N ASP A 11 8.29 -16.94 16.37
CA ASP A 11 8.45 -16.48 15.00
C ASP A 11 7.29 -16.91 14.07
N ASP A 12 6.72 -18.10 14.26
CA ASP A 12 5.57 -18.60 13.50
C ASP A 12 4.29 -17.82 13.84
N SER A 13 4.09 -17.47 15.11
CA SER A 13 3.01 -16.59 15.53
C SER A 13 3.15 -15.19 14.91
N LEU A 14 4.37 -14.65 14.86
CA LEU A 14 4.63 -13.34 14.25
C LEU A 14 4.36 -13.36 12.74
N TYR A 15 4.87 -14.38 12.03
CA TYR A 15 4.59 -14.63 10.62
C TYR A 15 3.08 -14.62 10.33
N LYS A 16 2.29 -15.37 11.10
CA LYS A 16 0.83 -15.47 10.90
C LYS A 16 0.12 -14.12 11.09
N ILE A 17 0.55 -13.32 12.07
CA ILE A 17 -0.01 -11.98 12.31
C ILE A 17 0.28 -11.05 11.12
N ILE A 18 1.52 -11.09 10.61
CA ILE A 18 1.94 -10.30 9.45
C ILE A 18 1.13 -10.71 8.22
N GLN A 19 1.02 -12.01 7.95
CA GLN A 19 0.27 -12.55 6.81
C GLN A 19 -1.21 -12.18 6.88
N ALA A 20 -1.84 -12.31 8.05
CA ALA A 20 -3.23 -11.89 8.25
C ALA A 20 -3.42 -10.39 7.99
N SER A 21 -2.44 -9.56 8.39
CA SER A 21 -2.46 -8.11 8.14
C SER A 21 -2.36 -7.79 6.64
N ILE A 22 -1.51 -8.50 5.89
CA ILE A 22 -1.39 -8.35 4.43
C ILE A 22 -2.72 -8.70 3.74
N ILE A 23 -3.40 -9.77 4.15
CA ILE A 23 -4.72 -10.14 3.61
C ILE A 23 -5.74 -9.03 3.85
N ILE A 24 -5.78 -8.47 5.06
CA ILE A 24 -6.68 -7.34 5.38
C ILE A 24 -6.37 -6.13 4.49
N LEU A 25 -5.09 -5.76 4.37
CA LEU A 25 -4.67 -4.64 3.51
C LEU A 25 -5.02 -4.88 2.04
N SER A 26 -4.91 -6.13 1.56
CA SER A 26 -5.32 -6.51 0.21
C SER A 26 -6.81 -6.28 -0.04
N LEU A 27 -7.66 -6.62 0.93
CA LEU A 27 -9.10 -6.33 0.85
C LEU A 27 -9.37 -4.83 0.83
N PHE A 28 -8.66 -4.03 1.64
CA PHE A 28 -8.73 -2.57 1.61
C PHE A 28 -8.31 -1.99 0.26
N THR A 29 -7.23 -2.51 -0.33
CA THR A 29 -6.75 -2.15 -1.67
C THR A 29 -7.84 -2.37 -2.72
N VAL A 30 -8.46 -3.55 -2.75
CA VAL A 30 -9.56 -3.86 -3.68
C VAL A 30 -10.73 -2.91 -3.47
N TYR A 31 -11.15 -2.70 -2.22
CA TYR A 31 -12.24 -1.78 -1.89
C TYR A 31 -11.96 -0.36 -2.37
N LEU A 32 -10.78 0.19 -2.08
CA LEU A 32 -10.38 1.53 -2.53
C LEU A 32 -10.30 1.62 -4.05
N GLY A 33 -9.78 0.59 -4.72
CA GLY A 33 -9.75 0.50 -6.18
C GLY A 33 -11.15 0.61 -6.80
N ILE A 34 -12.14 -0.11 -6.26
CA ILE A 34 -13.53 -0.02 -6.70
C ILE A 34 -14.08 1.40 -6.49
N GLN A 35 -13.85 1.99 -5.32
CA GLN A 35 -14.31 3.36 -5.00
C GLN A 35 -13.71 4.40 -5.95
N ILE A 36 -12.41 4.28 -6.25
CA ILE A 36 -11.70 5.14 -7.21
C ILE A 36 -12.30 4.98 -8.61
N ALA A 37 -12.45 3.75 -9.11
CA ALA A 37 -12.97 3.49 -10.44
C ALA A 37 -14.41 4.03 -10.63
N LEU A 38 -15.27 3.83 -9.63
CA LEU A 38 -16.62 4.37 -9.64
C LEU A 38 -16.60 5.90 -9.64
N THR A 39 -15.81 6.51 -8.76
CA THR A 39 -15.72 7.98 -8.64
C THR A 39 -15.18 8.61 -9.92
N TRP A 40 -14.16 7.99 -10.53
CA TRP A 40 -13.60 8.42 -11.81
C TRP A 40 -14.63 8.35 -12.95
N LYS A 41 -15.45 7.29 -13.00
CA LYS A 41 -16.53 7.14 -13.98
C LYS A 41 -17.57 8.26 -13.86
N PHE A 42 -17.91 8.67 -12.64
CA PHE A 42 -18.84 9.80 -12.41
C PHE A 42 -18.21 11.14 -12.80
N LEU A 43 -16.96 11.37 -12.41
CA LEU A 43 -16.22 12.60 -12.74
C LEU A 43 -15.97 12.76 -14.25
N LYS A 44 -15.92 11.69 -15.04
CA LYS A 44 -15.78 11.77 -16.50
C LYS A 44 -17.07 12.22 -17.19
N LYS A 45 -18.22 12.13 -16.50
CA LYS A 45 -19.53 12.49 -17.02
C LYS A 45 -19.79 13.99 -16.90
N ASP A 46 -19.23 14.62 -15.87
CA ASP A 46 -19.12 16.07 -15.73
C ASP A 46 -17.78 16.53 -16.34
N GLN A 47 -17.72 17.66 -17.04
CA GLN A 47 -16.50 18.10 -17.74
C GLN A 47 -15.42 18.65 -16.78
N GLY A 48 -14.94 17.82 -15.84
CA GLY A 48 -13.92 18.18 -14.87
C GLY A 48 -12.53 18.29 -15.52
N ASN A 49 -11.89 19.44 -15.37
CA ASN A 49 -10.57 19.74 -15.92
C ASN A 49 -9.51 18.84 -15.26
N SER A 50 -8.92 17.90 -15.99
CA SER A 50 -7.92 16.93 -15.48
C SER A 50 -6.69 17.59 -14.85
N ASP A 51 -6.40 18.83 -15.22
CA ASP A 51 -5.31 19.63 -14.67
C ASP A 51 -5.52 19.96 -13.18
N GLU A 52 -6.77 19.97 -12.70
CA GLU A 52 -7.06 20.19 -11.27
C GLU A 52 -6.68 18.99 -10.38
N ILE A 53 -6.61 17.78 -10.96
CA ILE A 53 -6.16 16.55 -10.27
C ILE A 53 -4.65 16.63 -10.02
N ILE A 54 -3.89 17.03 -11.04
CA ILE A 54 -2.41 17.03 -11.03
C ILE A 54 -1.85 18.27 -10.32
N SER A 55 -2.58 19.39 -10.30
CA SER A 55 -2.10 20.65 -9.69
C SER A 55 -2.01 20.62 -8.16
N GLN A 56 -2.52 19.59 -7.48
CA GLN A 56 -2.44 19.45 -6.02
C GLN A 56 -1.06 18.97 -5.56
N LYS A 57 -0.05 19.86 -5.61
CA LYS A 57 1.36 19.60 -5.23
C LYS A 57 1.52 18.78 -3.94
N GLY A 58 0.74 19.08 -2.89
CA GLY A 58 0.84 18.37 -1.61
C GLY A 58 0.26 16.94 -1.61
N SER A 59 -0.70 16.62 -2.47
CA SER A 59 -1.20 15.25 -2.65
C SER A 59 -0.28 14.45 -3.58
N PHE A 60 0.27 15.12 -4.60
CA PHE A 60 1.29 14.55 -5.49
C PHE A 60 2.54 14.09 -4.71
N ILE A 61 3.13 14.95 -3.87
CA ILE A 61 4.33 14.60 -3.08
C ILE A 61 4.06 13.40 -2.17
N ARG A 62 2.93 13.38 -1.45
CA ARG A 62 2.55 12.25 -0.57
C ARG A 62 2.38 10.96 -1.35
N SER A 63 1.68 11.02 -2.48
CA SER A 63 1.49 9.87 -3.36
C SER A 63 2.82 9.31 -3.87
N SER A 64 3.76 10.19 -4.26
CA SER A 64 5.10 9.79 -4.68
C SER A 64 5.89 9.11 -3.56
N ILE A 65 5.81 9.62 -2.33
CA ILE A 65 6.47 8.97 -1.17
C ILE A 65 5.91 7.56 -0.96
N PHE A 66 4.60 7.38 -1.02
CA PHE A 66 3.98 6.07 -0.86
C PHE A 66 4.33 5.10 -1.98
N ILE A 67 4.41 5.57 -3.23
CA ILE A 67 4.90 4.76 -4.36
C ILE A 67 6.36 4.34 -4.15
N ILE A 68 7.22 5.26 -3.69
CA ILE A 68 8.63 4.95 -3.42
C ILE A 68 8.75 3.90 -2.32
N ILE A 69 8.00 4.05 -1.21
CA ILE A 69 7.99 3.07 -0.12
C ILE A 69 7.51 1.72 -0.64
N MET A 70 6.36 1.68 -1.31
CA MET A 70 5.80 0.45 -1.87
C MET A 70 6.80 -0.24 -2.80
N GLY A 71 7.34 0.51 -3.78
CA GLY A 71 8.27 -0.03 -4.76
C GLY A 71 9.59 -0.51 -4.13
N PHE A 72 10.18 0.27 -3.21
CA PHE A 72 11.42 -0.11 -2.56
C PHE A 72 11.26 -1.40 -1.73
N PHE A 73 10.21 -1.49 -0.92
CA PHE A 73 9.98 -2.66 -0.08
C PHE A 73 9.54 -3.89 -0.89
N MET A 74 8.73 -3.72 -1.95
CA MET A 74 8.37 -4.82 -2.83
C MET A 74 9.59 -5.37 -3.60
N LEU A 75 10.46 -4.48 -4.10
CA LEU A 75 11.70 -4.90 -4.75
C LEU A 75 12.65 -5.59 -3.76
N SER A 76 12.72 -5.11 -2.53
CA SER A 76 13.55 -5.73 -1.49
C SER A 76 13.02 -7.11 -1.09
N HIS A 77 11.69 -7.26 -0.99
CA HIS A 77 11.02 -8.55 -0.76
C HIS A 77 11.39 -9.56 -1.86
N GLU A 78 11.08 -9.24 -3.12
CA GLU A 78 11.34 -10.12 -4.27
C GLU A 78 12.83 -10.43 -4.46
N PHE A 79 13.70 -9.44 -4.25
CA PHE A 79 15.15 -9.64 -4.39
C PHE A 79 15.70 -10.57 -3.32
N LEU A 80 15.23 -10.46 -2.07
CA LEU A 80 15.74 -11.28 -0.98
C LEU A 80 15.11 -12.68 -0.97
N GLU A 81 13.83 -12.81 -1.29
CA GLU A 81 13.18 -14.11 -1.49
C GLU A 81 13.84 -14.88 -2.64
N GLY A 82 14.12 -14.21 -3.76
CA GLY A 82 14.77 -14.84 -4.92
C GLY A 82 16.24 -15.21 -4.72
N LEU A 83 16.91 -14.69 -3.68
CA LEU A 83 18.30 -15.03 -3.36
C LEU A 83 18.42 -16.23 -2.42
N ASP A 84 17.39 -16.52 -1.64
CA ASP A 84 17.40 -17.49 -0.56
C ASP A 84 16.23 -18.49 -0.70
N GLU A 85 16.30 -19.39 -1.69
CA GLU A 85 15.39 -20.56 -1.76
C GLU A 85 15.57 -21.53 -0.56
N LEU A 86 16.55 -21.29 0.33
CA LEU A 86 17.00 -22.22 1.38
C LEU A 86 17.15 -21.60 2.79
N ALA A 87 16.94 -20.30 2.99
CA ALA A 87 17.09 -19.67 4.31
C ALA A 87 15.74 -19.56 5.05
N PRO A 88 15.71 -19.83 6.37
CA PRO A 88 14.48 -19.94 7.15
C PRO A 88 13.88 -18.60 7.62
N ASP A 89 14.33 -17.46 7.10
CA ASP A 89 13.84 -16.13 7.50
C ASP A 89 12.70 -15.66 6.56
N SER A 90 11.66 -16.49 6.44
CA SER A 90 10.26 -16.05 6.29
C SER A 90 9.96 -15.02 7.40
N THR A 91 8.80 -14.46 7.67
CA THR A 91 8.66 -13.36 8.65
C THR A 91 9.35 -12.06 8.22
N THR A 92 10.67 -12.02 7.97
CA THR A 92 11.38 -10.83 7.49
C THR A 92 10.92 -10.44 6.08
N TYR A 93 10.80 -11.41 5.17
CA TYR A 93 10.27 -11.14 3.83
C TYR A 93 8.81 -10.66 3.90
N GLU A 94 7.99 -11.29 4.74
CA GLU A 94 6.58 -10.94 4.91
C GLU A 94 6.42 -9.57 5.56
N LEU A 95 7.37 -9.18 6.42
CA LEU A 95 7.41 -7.83 6.98
C LEU A 95 7.69 -6.79 5.90
N PHE A 96 8.55 -7.08 4.92
CA PHE A 96 8.74 -6.19 3.76
C PHE A 96 7.49 -6.12 2.89
N GLU A 97 6.83 -7.26 2.64
CA GLU A 97 5.55 -7.29 1.92
C GLU A 97 4.49 -6.45 2.65
N LEU A 98 4.38 -6.58 3.98
CA LEU A 98 3.46 -5.79 4.80
C LEU A 98 3.70 -4.29 4.69
N ILE A 99 4.97 -3.86 4.74
CA ILE A 99 5.33 -2.43 4.58
C ILE A 99 4.99 -1.96 3.16
N ALA A 100 5.26 -2.78 2.14
CA ALA A 100 4.92 -2.46 0.76
C ALA A 100 3.40 -2.27 0.58
N PHE A 101 2.60 -3.22 1.06
CA PHE A 101 1.14 -3.15 1.03
C PHE A 101 0.58 -1.96 1.83
N SER A 102 1.21 -1.62 2.96
CA SER A 102 0.83 -0.43 3.73
C SER A 102 1.04 0.84 2.90
N GLY A 103 2.16 0.94 2.18
CA GLY A 103 2.42 2.02 1.23
C GLY A 103 1.36 2.09 0.12
N LEU A 104 0.99 0.95 -0.46
CA LEU A 104 -0.05 0.87 -1.49
C LEU A 104 -1.41 1.36 -0.99
N VAL A 105 -1.85 0.90 0.19
CA VAL A 105 -3.12 1.32 0.79
C VAL A 105 -3.12 2.83 1.07
N MET A 106 -2.02 3.37 1.60
CA MET A 106 -1.89 4.82 1.83
C MET A 106 -1.95 5.63 0.53
N PHE A 107 -1.30 5.15 -0.53
CA PHE A 107 -1.38 5.75 -1.87
C PHE A 107 -2.83 5.78 -2.38
N LEU A 108 -3.51 4.62 -2.37
CA LEU A 108 -4.89 4.51 -2.84
C LEU A 108 -5.85 5.38 -2.00
N TYR A 109 -5.62 5.48 -0.70
CA TYR A 109 -6.43 6.31 0.18
C TYR A 109 -6.28 7.81 -0.12
N GLU A 110 -5.05 8.31 -0.28
CA GLU A 110 -4.83 9.70 -0.71
C GLU A 110 -5.49 9.98 -2.06
N TRP A 111 -5.41 9.03 -2.99
CA TRP A 111 -6.00 9.19 -4.30
C TRP A 111 -7.53 9.19 -4.25
N HIS A 112 -8.13 8.30 -3.46
CA HIS A 112 -9.57 8.29 -3.19
C HIS A 112 -10.04 9.62 -2.57
N LYS A 113 -9.29 10.15 -1.60
CA LYS A 113 -9.58 11.45 -0.96
C LYS A 113 -9.54 12.60 -1.96
N LEU A 114 -8.54 12.62 -2.84
CA LEU A 114 -8.41 13.64 -3.87
C LEU A 114 -9.60 13.60 -4.84
N LEU A 115 -10.00 12.42 -5.29
CA LEU A 115 -11.15 12.25 -6.18
C LEU A 115 -12.46 12.68 -5.53
N ASN A 116 -12.69 12.32 -4.28
CA ASN A 116 -13.85 12.77 -3.52
C ASN A 116 -13.90 14.29 -3.33
N LYS A 117 -12.73 14.93 -3.16
CA LYS A 117 -12.65 16.40 -3.05
C LYS A 117 -13.06 17.07 -4.35
N ILE A 118 -12.68 16.51 -5.49
CA ILE A 118 -13.06 17.03 -6.81
C ILE A 118 -14.55 16.82 -7.06
N LYS A 119 -15.07 15.63 -6.76
CA LYS A 119 -16.51 15.31 -6.86
C LYS A 119 -17.39 16.28 -6.06
N LYS A 120 -16.92 16.81 -4.93
CA LYS A 120 -17.66 17.78 -4.11
C LYS A 120 -17.62 19.22 -4.64
N LYS A 121 -16.67 19.53 -5.53
CA LYS A 121 -16.53 20.86 -6.15
C LYS A 121 -17.34 20.98 -7.45
N THR A 122 -17.56 19.86 -8.14
CA THR A 122 -18.45 19.72 -9.29
C THR A 122 -19.90 19.69 -8.83
#